data_AF-A0A061NA92-F1
#
_entry.id   AF-A0A061NA92-F1
#
_cell.length_a   1.000
_cell.length_b   1.000
_cell.length_c   1.000
_cell.angle_alpha   90.00
_cell.angle_beta   90.00
_cell.angle_gamma   90.00
#
_symmetry.space_group_name_H-M   'P 1'
#
loop_
_entity.id
_entity.type
_entity.pdbx_description
1 polymer ?
#
loop_
_entity_poly.entity_id
_entity_poly.type
_entity_poly.pdbx_seq_one_letter_code
_entity_poly.pdbx_strand_id
1 'polypeptide(L)'
;MMEQVTLIDLVFDFGLLSLLLLIGVWLRSKVKVLQKMFLPAGLIAGALALAFGPNGFGILPFSDAIASYPAIFLALVFAAIPLGAARVSFKKASKRIRNMWIYCAFTFLAVYGVGLLFADVLLRPLFSTPEGFGFMLGVGFIGGHGGAAALGHSFQELGWADATSLGYASATVGMLVAIIGGMMIIKRGTEQRHGTFVTDYKSLPNELRTGLIERDNRKSLGEITFSPNSVDPLLVHIAFFRWHFTHFLCSSTVRHSYISDSFDSTVYFHATRRVTRSSIST
;
A
#
# COMPACT_ATOMS: atom_id res chain seq x y z
N MET A 1 -7.78 17.47 -15.90
CA MET A 1 -9.23 17.41 -16.22
C MET A 1 -9.71 16.10 -15.62
N MET A 2 -10.53 16.13 -14.56
CA MET A 2 -11.04 14.87 -13.99
C MET A 2 -12.05 14.31 -14.98
N GLU A 3 -11.67 13.25 -15.70
CA GLU A 3 -12.60 12.52 -16.56
C GLU A 3 -13.77 12.02 -15.73
N GLN A 4 -14.98 12.23 -16.23
CA GLN A 4 -16.19 11.80 -15.54
C GLN A 4 -16.25 10.27 -15.59
N VAL A 5 -15.91 9.63 -14.48
CA VAL A 5 -16.18 8.20 -14.27
C VAL A 5 -17.68 7.99 -14.42
N THR A 6 -18.12 7.37 -15.51
CA THR A 6 -19.53 7.02 -15.64
C THR A 6 -19.84 5.83 -14.73
N LEU A 7 -21.08 5.73 -14.26
CA LEU A 7 -21.50 4.57 -13.46
C LEU A 7 -21.36 3.26 -14.22
N ILE A 8 -21.49 3.31 -15.55
CA ILE A 8 -21.39 2.14 -16.43
C ILE A 8 -19.93 1.66 -16.48
N ASP A 9 -18.99 2.58 -16.66
CA ASP A 9 -17.55 2.27 -16.67
C ASP A 9 -17.13 1.62 -15.35
N LEU A 10 -17.58 2.19 -14.22
CA LEU A 10 -17.31 1.64 -12.89
C LEU A 10 -17.84 0.22 -12.73
N VAL A 11 -19.08 -0.04 -13.13
CA VAL A 11 -19.71 -1.37 -13.00
C VAL A 11 -18.99 -2.38 -13.89
N PHE A 12 -18.66 -1.99 -15.12
CA PHE A 12 -18.00 -2.85 -16.09
C PHE A 12 -16.57 -3.21 -15.67
N ASP A 13 -15.76 -2.21 -15.32
CA ASP A 13 -14.38 -2.41 -14.87
C ASP A 13 -14.35 -3.20 -13.56
N PHE A 14 -15.24 -2.92 -12.61
CA PHE A 14 -15.33 -3.69 -11.37
C PHE A 14 -15.74 -5.14 -11.62
N GLY A 15 -16.62 -5.39 -12.60
CA GLY A 15 -16.99 -6.73 -13.05
C GLY A 15 -15.79 -7.49 -13.61
N LEU A 16 -15.00 -6.86 -14.48
CA LEU A 16 -13.77 -7.44 -15.03
C LEU A 16 -12.71 -7.71 -13.95
N LEU A 17 -12.48 -6.75 -13.05
CA LEU A 17 -11.55 -6.91 -11.92
C LEU A 17 -11.97 -8.06 -11.01
N SER A 18 -13.27 -8.20 -10.73
CA SER A 18 -13.82 -9.29 -9.93
C SER A 18 -13.62 -10.64 -10.62
N LEU A 19 -13.85 -10.72 -11.93
CA LEU A 19 -13.60 -11.93 -12.71
C LEU A 19 -12.11 -12.31 -12.69
N LEU A 20 -11.21 -11.36 -12.90
CA LEU A 20 -9.76 -11.58 -12.85
C LEU A 20 -9.30 -12.03 -11.45
N LEU A 21 -9.90 -11.48 -10.39
CA LEU A 21 -9.64 -11.93 -9.02
C LEU A 21 -10.02 -13.39 -8.83
N LEU A 22 -11.21 -13.80 -9.30
CA LEU A 22 -11.65 -15.20 -9.25
C LEU A 22 -10.72 -16.12 -10.05
N ILE A 23 -10.29 -15.70 -11.23
CA ILE A 23 -9.29 -16.42 -12.03
C ILE A 23 -7.96 -16.51 -11.26
N GLY A 24 -7.53 -15.44 -10.60
CA GLY A 24 -6.33 -15.42 -9.77
C GLY A 24 -6.40 -16.38 -8.58
N VAL A 25 -7.55 -16.45 -7.89
CA VAL A 25 -7.81 -17.43 -6.82
C VAL A 25 -7.75 -18.85 -7.37
N TRP A 26 -8.42 -19.10 -8.50
CA TRP A 26 -8.42 -20.41 -9.15
C TRP A 26 -7.02 -20.83 -9.58
N LEU A 27 -6.26 -19.93 -10.22
CA LEU A 27 -4.90 -20.19 -10.69
C LEU A 27 -3.97 -20.47 -9.51
N ARG A 28 -4.08 -19.71 -8.41
CA ARG A 28 -3.36 -19.98 -7.16
C ARG A 28 -3.68 -21.36 -6.60
N SER A 29 -4.93 -21.82 -6.69
CA SER A 29 -5.32 -23.15 -6.19
C SER A 29 -4.79 -24.32 -7.03
N LYS A 30 -4.47 -24.10 -8.30
CA LYS A 30 -4.05 -25.17 -9.24
C LYS A 30 -2.55 -25.16 -9.56
N VAL A 31 -1.95 -23.98 -9.70
CA VAL A 31 -0.57 -23.85 -10.20
C VAL A 31 0.45 -23.92 -9.06
N LYS A 32 1.21 -25.02 -9.03
CA LYS A 32 2.22 -25.28 -7.99
C LYS A 32 3.30 -24.20 -7.89
N VAL A 33 3.64 -23.53 -9.00
CA VAL A 33 4.63 -22.44 -8.99
C VAL A 33 4.11 -21.23 -8.19
N LEU A 34 2.85 -20.84 -8.40
CA LEU A 34 2.23 -19.72 -7.68
C LEU A 34 2.04 -20.04 -6.19
N GLN A 35 1.66 -21.27 -5.89
CA GLN A 35 1.62 -21.77 -4.50
C GLN A 35 2.99 -21.73 -3.85
N LYS A 36 4.05 -21.98 -4.63
CA LYS A 36 5.41 -21.98 -4.09
C LYS A 36 5.90 -20.58 -3.77
N MET A 37 5.48 -19.59 -4.56
CA MET A 37 5.83 -18.18 -4.41
C MET A 37 4.93 -17.43 -3.40
N PHE A 38 3.85 -18.05 -2.91
CA PHE A 38 2.89 -17.44 -1.98
C PHE A 38 2.30 -16.12 -2.48
N LEU A 39 2.20 -15.97 -3.81
CA LEU A 39 1.64 -14.75 -4.40
C LEU A 39 0.15 -14.64 -4.02
N PRO A 40 -0.30 -13.48 -3.53
CA PRO A 40 -1.71 -13.26 -3.25
C PRO A 40 -2.51 -13.26 -4.56
N ALA A 41 -3.77 -13.71 -4.50
CA ALA A 41 -4.63 -13.81 -5.67
C ALA A 41 -4.83 -12.45 -6.37
N GLY A 42 -4.89 -11.35 -5.61
CA GLY A 42 -4.97 -10.00 -6.16
C GLY A 42 -3.76 -9.60 -6.99
N LEU A 43 -2.54 -10.05 -6.64
CA LEU A 43 -1.33 -9.78 -7.42
C LEU A 43 -1.32 -10.58 -8.72
N ILE A 44 -1.79 -11.83 -8.68
CA ILE A 44 -1.96 -12.66 -9.88
C ILE A 44 -2.98 -12.00 -10.81
N ALA A 45 -4.12 -11.55 -10.28
CA ALA A 45 -5.14 -10.84 -11.02
C ALA A 45 -4.61 -9.54 -11.65
N GLY A 46 -3.85 -8.75 -10.89
CA GLY A 46 -3.20 -7.53 -11.40
C GLY A 46 -2.18 -7.81 -12.51
N ALA A 47 -1.39 -8.87 -12.40
CA ALA A 47 -0.47 -9.28 -13.46
C ALA A 47 -1.22 -9.72 -14.74
N LEU A 48 -2.34 -10.44 -14.60
CA LEU A 48 -3.22 -10.77 -15.73
C LEU A 48 -3.86 -9.51 -16.33
N ALA A 49 -4.33 -8.59 -15.50
CA ALA A 49 -4.90 -7.32 -15.94
C ALA A 49 -3.89 -6.48 -16.72
N LEU A 50 -2.63 -6.43 -16.26
CA LEU A 50 -1.56 -5.72 -16.97
C LEU A 50 -1.19 -6.40 -18.29
N ALA A 51 -1.08 -7.74 -18.29
CA ALA A 51 -0.73 -8.50 -19.49
C ALA A 51 -1.82 -8.44 -20.56
N PHE A 52 -3.09 -8.56 -20.18
CA PHE A 52 -4.21 -8.60 -21.12
C PHE A 52 -4.95 -7.27 -21.29
N GLY A 53 -4.63 -6.27 -20.47
CA GLY A 53 -5.21 -4.93 -20.56
C GLY A 53 -4.61 -4.06 -21.66
N PRO A 54 -5.00 -2.77 -21.71
CA PRO A 54 -4.60 -1.82 -22.74
C PRO A 54 -3.08 -1.67 -22.91
N ASN A 55 -2.32 -1.78 -21.80
CA ASN A 55 -0.86 -1.67 -21.80
C ASN A 55 -0.12 -2.97 -22.18
N GLY A 56 -0.84 -4.04 -22.51
CA GLY A 56 -0.30 -5.35 -22.88
C GLY A 56 -0.87 -5.83 -24.22
N PHE A 57 -1.59 -6.95 -24.21
CA PHE A 57 -2.21 -7.53 -25.41
C PHE A 57 -3.50 -6.81 -25.85
N GLY A 58 -4.03 -5.88 -25.05
CA GLY A 58 -5.20 -5.07 -25.42
C GLY A 58 -6.50 -5.86 -25.59
N ILE A 59 -6.63 -7.02 -24.92
CA ILE A 59 -7.79 -7.92 -25.05
C ILE A 59 -8.93 -7.48 -24.11
N LEU A 60 -8.57 -6.99 -22.92
CA LEU A 60 -9.54 -6.56 -21.92
C LEU A 60 -9.96 -5.11 -22.18
N PRO A 61 -11.27 -4.85 -22.40
CA PRO A 61 -11.76 -3.51 -22.71
C PRO A 61 -11.96 -2.69 -21.43
N PHE A 62 -10.89 -2.45 -20.67
CA PHE A 62 -10.95 -1.54 -19.53
C PHE A 62 -11.26 -0.12 -19.98
N SER A 63 -12.05 0.60 -19.17
CA SER A 63 -12.25 2.03 -19.38
C SER A 63 -11.02 2.85 -18.98
N ASP A 64 -10.94 4.08 -19.46
CA ASP A 64 -9.86 5.02 -19.07
C ASP A 64 -9.93 5.40 -17.57
N ALA A 65 -11.09 5.18 -16.93
CA ALA A 65 -11.27 5.43 -15.50
C ALA A 65 -10.48 4.45 -14.59
N ILE A 66 -9.97 3.34 -15.12
CA ILE A 66 -9.23 2.31 -14.37
C ILE A 66 -8.05 2.88 -13.57
N ALA A 67 -7.40 3.93 -14.09
CA ALA A 67 -6.27 4.60 -13.46
C ALA A 67 -6.65 5.37 -12.18
N SER A 68 -7.92 5.75 -12.03
CA SER A 68 -8.42 6.54 -10.89
C SER A 68 -8.78 5.69 -9.67
N TYR A 69 -9.06 4.40 -9.85
CA TYR A 69 -9.59 3.54 -8.79
C TYR A 69 -8.60 3.22 -7.66
N PRO A 70 -7.30 2.95 -7.91
CA PRO A 70 -6.36 2.60 -6.85
C PRO A 70 -6.29 3.64 -5.72
N ALA A 71 -6.33 4.93 -6.06
CA ALA A 71 -6.31 6.02 -5.08
C ALA A 71 -7.56 6.01 -4.19
N ILE A 72 -8.74 5.80 -4.78
CA ILE A 72 -10.03 5.72 -4.07
C ILE A 72 -10.05 4.50 -3.14
N PHE A 73 -9.63 3.34 -3.63
CA PHE A 73 -9.58 2.11 -2.83
C PHE A 73 -8.55 2.20 -1.69
N LEU A 74 -7.41 2.86 -1.92
CA LEU A 74 -6.44 3.09 -0.88
C LEU A 74 -6.98 4.00 0.23
N ALA A 75 -7.71 5.07 -0.13
CA ALA A 75 -8.38 5.92 0.84
C ALA A 75 -9.41 5.15 1.67
N LEU A 76 -10.19 4.26 1.04
CA LEU A 76 -11.14 3.37 1.71
C LEU A 76 -10.45 2.47 2.74
N VAL A 77 -9.33 1.84 2.37
CA VAL A 77 -8.55 0.98 3.27
C VAL A 77 -8.00 1.77 4.45
N PHE A 78 -7.40 2.95 4.22
CA PHE A 78 -6.85 3.76 5.31
C PHE A 78 -7.93 4.26 6.27
N ALA A 79 -9.13 4.57 5.78
CA ALA A 79 -10.26 4.94 6.63
C ALA A 79 -10.79 3.76 7.46
N ALA A 80 -10.65 2.52 6.97
CA ALA A 80 -11.12 1.32 7.66
C ALA A 80 -10.17 0.85 8.78
N ILE A 81 -8.85 1.02 8.62
CA ILE A 81 -7.83 0.51 9.57
C ILE A 81 -8.11 0.89 11.03
N PRO A 82 -8.46 2.15 11.38
CA PRO A 82 -8.74 2.53 12.76
C PRO A 82 -9.91 1.77 13.40
N LEU A 83 -10.90 1.33 12.61
CA LEU A 83 -12.09 0.63 13.11
C LEU A 83 -11.76 -0.76 13.71
N GLY A 84 -10.71 -1.41 13.21
CA GLY A 84 -10.26 -2.73 13.68
C GLY A 84 -9.22 -2.67 14.80
N ALA A 85 -8.80 -1.49 15.24
CA ALA A 85 -7.72 -1.35 16.21
C ALA A 85 -8.18 -1.72 17.62
N ALA A 86 -7.68 -2.84 18.15
CA ALA A 86 -7.90 -3.22 19.55
C ALA A 86 -7.32 -2.15 20.49
N ARG A 87 -8.02 -1.89 21.62
CA ARG A 87 -7.50 -1.00 22.68
C ARG A 87 -6.30 -1.65 23.37
N VAL A 88 -5.09 -1.34 22.91
CA VAL A 88 -3.85 -1.80 23.55
C VAL A 88 -3.38 -0.76 24.56
N SER A 89 -2.92 -1.19 25.73
CA SER A 89 -2.34 -0.27 26.71
C SER A 89 -1.01 0.30 26.20
N PHE A 90 -0.93 1.64 26.12
CA PHE A 90 0.24 2.36 25.60
C PHE A 90 1.57 1.94 26.28
N LYS A 91 1.55 1.63 27.58
CA LYS A 91 2.75 1.19 28.32
C LYS A 91 3.30 -0.16 27.83
N LYS A 92 2.44 -1.14 27.50
CA LYS A 92 2.88 -2.45 26.97
C LYS A 92 3.26 -2.35 25.49
N ALA A 93 2.60 -1.47 24.74
CA ALA A 93 2.87 -1.27 23.33
C ALA A 93 4.16 -0.46 23.08
N SER A 94 4.50 0.51 23.94
CA SER A 94 5.59 1.48 23.70
C SER A 94 6.95 0.84 23.40
N LYS A 95 7.39 -0.17 24.17
CA LYS A 95 8.69 -0.84 23.92
C LYS A 95 8.70 -1.55 22.56
N ARG A 96 7.61 -2.21 22.19
CA ARG A 96 7.46 -2.90 20.90
C ARG A 96 7.41 -1.91 19.74
N ILE A 97 6.63 -0.84 19.90
CA ILE A 97 6.50 0.24 18.92
C ILE A 97 7.86 0.89 18.68
N ARG A 98 8.61 1.22 19.74
CA ARG A 98 9.94 1.84 19.63
C ARG A 98 10.93 0.95 18.87
N ASN A 99 11.03 -0.32 19.24
CA ASN A 99 11.97 -1.23 18.58
C ASN A 99 11.60 -1.41 17.10
N MET A 100 10.30 -1.49 16.79
CA MET A 100 9.81 -1.56 15.42
C MET A 100 10.06 -0.27 14.64
N TRP A 101 9.92 0.90 15.28
CA TRP A 101 10.23 2.20 14.69
C TRP A 101 11.70 2.32 14.29
N ILE A 102 12.61 1.95 15.18
CA ILE A 102 14.06 2.00 14.89
C ILE A 102 14.38 1.07 13.72
N TYR A 103 13.86 -0.15 13.73
CA TYR A 103 14.03 -1.09 12.63
C TYR A 103 13.51 -0.54 11.30
N CYS A 104 12.29 0.02 11.30
CA CYS A 104 11.72 0.66 10.12
C CYS A 104 12.62 1.81 9.66
N ALA A 105 13.01 2.74 10.55
CA ALA A 105 13.82 3.91 10.21
C ALA A 105 15.16 3.53 9.56
N PHE A 106 15.87 2.54 10.11
CA PHE A 106 17.09 2.02 9.50
C PHE A 106 16.85 1.39 8.13
N THR A 107 15.75 0.63 7.98
CA THR A 107 15.41 0.00 6.71
C THR A 107 15.06 1.05 5.64
N PHE A 108 14.29 2.09 6.01
CA PHE A 108 14.01 3.23 5.14
C PHE A 108 15.29 3.91 4.70
N LEU A 109 16.18 4.24 5.63
CA LEU A 109 17.47 4.86 5.32
C LEU A 109 18.31 3.99 4.38
N ALA A 110 18.38 2.68 4.63
CA ALA A 110 19.13 1.74 3.79
C ALA A 110 18.54 1.66 2.38
N VAL A 111 17.23 1.48 2.22
CA VAL A 111 16.59 1.36 0.91
C VAL A 111 16.67 2.67 0.13
N TYR A 112 16.47 3.82 0.76
CA TYR A 112 16.59 5.12 0.11
C TYR A 112 18.04 5.39 -0.29
N GLY A 113 19.00 5.10 0.59
CA GLY A 113 20.42 5.25 0.29
C GLY A 113 20.86 4.35 -0.86
N VAL A 114 20.45 3.08 -0.85
CA VAL A 114 20.72 2.15 -1.96
C VAL A 114 20.04 2.60 -3.25
N GLY A 115 18.79 3.06 -3.19
CA GLY A 115 18.05 3.56 -4.36
C GLY A 115 18.72 4.78 -5.00
N LEU A 116 19.19 5.73 -4.18
CA LEU A 116 19.95 6.89 -4.63
C LEU A 116 21.29 6.48 -5.25
N LEU A 117 22.09 5.67 -4.55
CA LEU A 117 23.38 5.21 -5.06
C LEU A 117 23.23 4.39 -6.34
N PHE A 118 22.21 3.52 -6.41
CA PHE A 118 21.91 2.74 -7.60
C PHE A 118 21.53 3.63 -8.79
N ALA A 119 20.72 4.66 -8.56
CA ALA A 119 20.37 5.60 -9.61
C ALA A 119 21.58 6.42 -10.06
N ASP A 120 22.35 7.00 -9.15
CA ASP A 120 23.47 7.89 -9.51
C ASP A 120 24.66 7.14 -10.13
N VAL A 121 25.00 5.95 -9.63
CA VAL A 121 26.16 5.18 -10.11
C VAL A 121 25.83 4.36 -11.37
N LEU A 122 24.61 3.83 -11.50
CA LEU A 122 24.26 2.93 -12.59
C LEU A 122 23.26 3.53 -13.59
N LEU A 123 22.14 4.09 -13.12
CA LEU A 123 21.07 4.50 -14.03
C LEU A 123 21.34 5.85 -14.71
N ARG A 124 21.89 6.82 -13.97
CA ARG A 124 22.18 8.16 -14.48
C ARG A 124 23.22 8.14 -15.62
N PRO A 125 24.32 7.37 -15.55
CA PRO A 125 25.26 7.25 -16.67
C PRO A 125 24.69 6.51 -17.88
N LEU A 126 23.80 5.54 -17.65
CA LEU A 126 23.26 4.69 -18.72
C LEU A 126 22.05 5.31 -19.44
N PHE A 127 21.20 6.03 -18.70
CA PHE A 127 19.88 6.47 -19.18
C PHE A 127 19.60 7.97 -18.96
N SER A 128 20.57 8.74 -18.44
CA SER A 128 20.42 10.18 -18.18
C SER A 128 19.16 10.53 -17.37
N THR A 129 18.93 9.80 -16.28
CA THR A 129 17.72 9.94 -15.45
C THR A 129 17.62 11.31 -14.76
N PRO A 130 16.39 11.83 -14.53
CA PRO A 130 16.16 13.08 -13.80
C PRO A 130 16.71 13.09 -12.36
N GLU A 131 16.91 14.28 -11.81
CA GLU A 131 17.25 14.44 -10.40
C GLU A 131 16.10 13.95 -9.51
N GLY A 132 16.42 13.20 -8.45
CA GLY A 132 15.41 12.56 -7.59
C GLY A 132 14.93 11.20 -8.08
N PHE A 133 15.43 10.67 -9.21
CA PHE A 133 15.05 9.34 -9.71
C PHE A 133 15.29 8.23 -8.68
N GLY A 134 16.49 8.19 -8.08
CA GLY A 134 16.82 7.22 -7.05
C GLY A 134 16.03 7.39 -5.76
N PHE A 135 15.62 8.62 -5.45
CA PHE A 135 14.75 8.89 -4.31
C PHE A 135 13.36 8.28 -4.56
N MET A 136 12.77 8.53 -5.73
CA MET A 136 11.48 7.94 -6.11
C MET A 136 11.52 6.42 -6.22
N LEU A 137 12.64 5.83 -6.66
CA LEU A 137 12.85 4.39 -6.57
C LEU A 137 12.74 3.91 -5.13
N GLY A 138 13.49 4.52 -4.20
CA GLY A 138 13.45 4.16 -2.78
C GLY A 138 12.04 4.32 -2.18
N VAL A 139 11.40 5.47 -2.43
CA VAL A 139 10.04 5.79 -1.96
C VAL A 139 9.04 4.72 -2.38
N GLY A 140 9.00 4.35 -3.66
CA GLY A 140 8.09 3.31 -4.12
C GLY A 140 8.42 1.96 -3.49
N PHE A 141 9.69 1.56 -3.52
CA PHE A 141 10.11 0.21 -3.17
C PHE A 141 9.77 -0.20 -1.73
N ILE A 142 10.00 0.69 -0.75
CA ILE A 142 9.66 0.43 0.66
C ILE A 142 8.38 1.15 1.12
N GLY A 143 8.13 2.37 0.64
CA GLY A 143 6.96 3.17 1.03
C GLY A 143 5.65 2.71 0.38
N GLY A 144 5.74 1.88 -0.66
CA GLY A 144 4.59 1.34 -1.37
C GLY A 144 3.84 2.40 -2.19
N HIS A 145 2.67 2.02 -2.68
CA HIS A 145 1.88 2.86 -3.58
C HIS A 145 1.37 4.14 -2.88
N GLY A 146 1.10 4.10 -1.58
CA GLY A 146 0.68 5.29 -0.83
C GLY A 146 1.79 6.34 -0.69
N GLY A 147 3.02 5.93 -0.35
CA GLY A 147 4.17 6.82 -0.28
C GLY A 147 4.55 7.38 -1.65
N ALA A 148 4.50 6.53 -2.69
CA ALA A 148 4.72 6.93 -4.08
C ALA A 148 3.71 7.97 -4.57
N ALA A 149 2.42 7.83 -4.22
CA ALA A 149 1.39 8.81 -4.58
C ALA A 149 1.66 10.18 -3.94
N ALA A 150 1.96 10.19 -2.64
CA ALA A 150 2.16 11.42 -1.88
C ALA A 150 3.37 12.22 -2.39
N LEU A 151 4.53 11.57 -2.54
CA LEU A 151 5.74 12.24 -3.00
C LEU A 151 5.78 12.45 -4.51
N GLY A 152 5.18 11.54 -5.28
CA GLY A 152 5.06 11.69 -6.73
C GLY A 152 4.32 12.97 -7.13
N HIS A 153 3.24 13.32 -6.42
CA HIS A 153 2.52 14.56 -6.68
C HIS A 153 3.38 15.81 -6.45
N SER A 154 4.17 15.84 -5.37
CA SER A 154 5.11 16.95 -5.12
C SER A 154 6.18 17.06 -6.21
N PHE A 155 6.68 15.95 -6.75
CA PHE A 155 7.62 15.98 -7.88
C PHE A 155 6.96 16.40 -9.20
N GLN A 156 5.68 16.11 -9.39
CA GLN A 156 4.91 16.60 -10.54
C GLN A 156 4.76 18.13 -10.51
N GLU A 157 4.49 18.70 -9.33
CA GLU A 157 4.45 20.16 -9.14
C GLU A 157 5.79 20.83 -9.46
N LEU A 158 6.90 20.13 -9.21
CA LEU A 158 8.27 20.56 -9.54
C LEU A 158 8.64 20.33 -11.02
N GLY A 159 7.70 19.85 -11.85
CA GLY A 159 7.87 19.70 -13.30
C GLY A 159 8.22 18.28 -13.78
N TRP A 160 8.24 17.28 -12.89
CA TRP A 160 8.48 15.88 -13.29
C TRP A 160 7.18 15.07 -13.35
N ALA A 161 6.53 15.09 -14.52
CA ALA A 161 5.23 14.45 -14.74
C ALA A 161 5.21 12.93 -14.42
N ASP A 162 6.29 12.22 -14.76
CA ASP A 162 6.38 10.76 -14.65
C ASP A 162 6.79 10.24 -13.27
N ALA A 163 7.03 11.12 -12.30
CA ALA A 163 7.49 10.74 -10.97
C ALA A 163 6.56 9.72 -10.31
N THR A 164 5.25 9.99 -10.31
CA THR A 164 4.23 9.11 -9.71
C THR A 164 4.21 7.73 -10.37
N SER A 165 4.29 7.67 -11.70
CA SER A 165 4.31 6.41 -12.46
C SER A 165 5.53 5.56 -12.11
N LEU A 166 6.71 6.19 -12.00
CA LEU A 166 7.92 5.52 -11.54
C LEU A 166 7.76 4.99 -10.11
N GLY A 167 7.19 5.79 -9.22
CA GLY A 167 6.93 5.39 -7.83
C GLY A 167 6.02 4.16 -7.73
N TYR A 168 4.93 4.11 -8.50
CA TYR A 168 4.03 2.94 -8.54
C TYR A 168 4.69 1.70 -9.13
N ALA A 169 5.47 1.87 -10.21
CA ALA A 169 6.24 0.77 -10.79
C ALA A 169 7.25 0.22 -9.76
N SER A 170 8.02 1.10 -9.11
CA SER A 170 8.97 0.73 -8.07
C SER A 170 8.30 0.04 -6.89
N ALA A 171 7.11 0.50 -6.46
CA ALA A 171 6.34 -0.13 -5.40
C ALA A 171 5.88 -1.55 -5.74
N THR A 172 5.49 -1.80 -6.99
CA THR A 172 5.10 -3.12 -7.45
C THR A 172 6.31 -4.06 -7.52
N VAL A 173 7.43 -3.60 -8.07
CA VAL A 173 8.68 -4.37 -8.11
C VAL A 173 9.18 -4.67 -6.70
N GLY A 174 9.15 -3.68 -5.80
CA GLY A 174 9.54 -3.84 -4.40
C GLY A 174 8.68 -4.88 -3.67
N MET A 175 7.37 -4.87 -3.89
CA MET A 175 6.47 -5.90 -3.37
C MET A 175 6.82 -7.30 -3.90
N LEU A 176 7.09 -7.43 -5.20
CA LEU A 176 7.49 -8.71 -5.80
C LEU A 176 8.81 -9.22 -5.23
N VAL A 177 9.82 -8.35 -5.14
CA VAL A 177 11.13 -8.68 -4.55
C VAL A 177 10.99 -9.06 -3.08
N ALA A 178 10.16 -8.35 -2.31
CA ALA A 178 9.91 -8.65 -0.90
C ALA A 178 9.25 -10.01 -0.71
N ILE A 179 8.24 -10.34 -1.52
CA ILE A 179 7.54 -11.63 -1.45
C ILE A 179 8.48 -12.77 -1.87
N ILE A 180 9.08 -12.66 -3.05
CA ILE A 180 9.93 -13.72 -3.62
C ILE A 180 11.20 -13.90 -2.78
N GLY A 181 11.89 -12.80 -2.49
CA GLY A 181 13.12 -12.78 -1.70
C GLY A 181 12.87 -13.22 -0.25
N GLY A 182 11.79 -12.74 0.38
CA GLY A 182 11.37 -13.16 1.71
C GLY A 182 11.13 -14.67 1.78
N MET A 183 10.41 -15.23 0.79
CA MET A 183 10.20 -16.67 0.69
C MET A 183 11.49 -17.46 0.48
N MET A 184 12.43 -16.95 -0.33
CA MET A 184 13.74 -17.59 -0.50
C MET A 184 14.56 -17.61 0.79
N ILE A 185 14.54 -16.50 1.56
CA ILE A 185 15.22 -16.40 2.86
C ILE A 185 14.60 -17.38 3.86
N ILE A 186 13.26 -17.40 3.97
CA ILE A 186 12.53 -18.32 4.85
C ILE A 186 12.86 -19.77 4.50
N LYS A 187 12.83 -20.13 3.22
CA LYS A 187 13.16 -21.48 2.75
C LYS A 187 14.60 -21.88 3.11
N ARG A 188 15.57 -20.99 2.92
CA ARG A 188 16.96 -21.25 3.32
C ARG A 188 17.10 -21.39 4.84
N GLY A 189 16.39 -20.56 5.61
CA GLY A 189 16.41 -20.60 7.07
C GLY A 189 15.82 -21.88 7.67
N THR A 190 14.77 -22.43 7.05
CA THR A 190 14.18 -23.72 7.46
C THR A 190 15.06 -24.90 7.10
N GLU A 191 15.67 -24.90 5.92
CA GLU A 191 16.59 -25.96 5.47
C GLU A 191 17.85 -26.05 6.35
N GLN A 192 18.32 -24.93 6.88
CA GLN A 192 19.51 -24.86 7.74
C GLN A 192 19.21 -25.06 9.25
N ARG A 193 17.97 -25.38 9.65
CA ARG A 193 17.53 -25.52 11.06
C ARG A 193 17.80 -24.31 11.96
N HIS A 194 18.02 -23.12 11.41
CA HIS A 194 18.27 -21.90 12.19
C HIS A 194 16.99 -21.29 12.83
N GLY A 195 15.81 -21.89 12.62
CA GLY A 195 14.54 -21.39 13.12
C GLY A 195 13.95 -22.23 14.27
N THR A 196 13.84 -21.63 15.46
CA THR A 196 13.22 -22.25 16.65
C THR A 196 11.70 -22.49 16.51
N PHE A 197 11.06 -21.94 15.47
CA PHE A 197 9.59 -21.94 15.31
C PHE A 197 9.09 -22.12 13.86
N VAL A 198 9.96 -22.44 12.89
CA VAL A 198 9.53 -22.55 11.49
C VAL A 198 9.50 -24.02 11.08
N THR A 199 8.30 -24.60 11.09
CA THR A 199 7.99 -25.90 10.49
C THR A 199 8.51 -25.92 9.05
N ASP A 200 9.14 -27.03 8.65
CA ASP A 200 9.69 -27.25 7.31
C ASP A 200 8.69 -26.75 6.23
N TYR A 201 9.17 -26.07 5.20
CA TYR A 201 8.32 -25.60 4.10
C TYR A 201 7.44 -26.72 3.50
N LYS A 202 7.94 -27.96 3.52
CA LYS A 202 7.18 -29.15 3.08
C LYS A 202 6.00 -29.50 3.99
N SER A 203 6.03 -29.06 5.23
CA SER A 203 4.99 -29.29 6.26
C SER A 203 3.94 -28.18 6.34
N LEU A 204 4.00 -27.16 5.46
CA LEU A 204 2.98 -26.11 5.40
C LEU A 204 1.60 -26.70 5.04
N PRO A 205 0.55 -26.44 5.84
CA PRO A 205 -0.81 -26.86 5.56
C PRO A 205 -1.26 -26.48 4.15
N ASN A 206 -2.03 -27.36 3.50
CA ASN A 206 -2.54 -27.15 2.14
C ASN A 206 -3.36 -25.87 2.00
N GLU A 207 -4.01 -25.43 3.07
CA GLU A 207 -4.81 -24.21 3.13
C GLU A 207 -3.97 -22.95 2.89
N LEU A 208 -2.77 -22.87 3.46
CA LEU A 208 -1.87 -21.73 3.28
C LEU A 208 -1.30 -21.66 1.86
N ARG A 209 -1.12 -22.84 1.24
CA ARG A 209 -0.56 -22.97 -0.12
C ARG A 209 -1.61 -22.63 -1.17
N THR A 210 -2.78 -23.24 -1.09
CA THR A 210 -3.87 -23.10 -2.06
C THR A 210 -4.70 -21.84 -1.82
N GLY A 211 -4.77 -21.35 -0.58
CA GLY A 211 -5.67 -20.29 -0.15
C GLY A 211 -7.11 -20.77 0.11
N LEU A 212 -7.38 -22.08 0.05
CA LEU A 212 -8.70 -22.66 0.28
C LEU A 212 -8.73 -23.43 1.59
N ILE A 213 -9.72 -23.14 2.43
CA ILE A 213 -9.93 -23.81 3.72
C ILE A 213 -10.88 -25.00 3.51
N GLU A 214 -10.47 -26.17 3.98
CA GLU A 214 -11.26 -27.41 3.94
C GLU A 214 -12.53 -27.25 4.77
N ARG A 215 -13.62 -27.95 4.39
CA ARG A 215 -14.95 -27.73 5.00
C ARG A 215 -14.93 -27.80 6.52
N ASP A 216 -14.21 -28.78 7.06
CA ASP A 216 -14.16 -29.07 8.49
C ASP A 216 -13.33 -28.04 9.28
N ASN A 217 -12.45 -27.29 8.61
CA ASN A 217 -11.59 -26.28 9.23
C ASN A 217 -12.12 -24.84 9.07
N ARG A 218 -13.29 -24.66 8.42
CA ARG A 218 -13.89 -23.34 8.21
C ARG A 218 -14.33 -22.73 9.54
N LYS A 219 -13.84 -21.52 9.82
CA LYS A 219 -14.25 -20.73 10.99
C LYS A 219 -15.39 -19.80 10.63
N SER A 220 -16.23 -19.46 11.63
CA SER A 220 -17.24 -18.42 11.47
C SER A 220 -16.57 -17.09 11.07
N LEU A 221 -17.15 -16.40 10.09
CA LEU A 221 -16.66 -15.11 9.60
C LEU A 221 -16.93 -13.97 10.59
N GLY A 222 -17.94 -14.11 11.44
CA GLY A 222 -18.30 -13.10 12.43
C GLY A 222 -19.48 -13.52 13.28
N GLU A 223 -19.68 -12.78 14.36
CA GLU A 223 -20.84 -12.89 15.24
C GLU A 223 -21.87 -11.83 14.87
N ILE A 224 -23.15 -12.17 14.93
CA ILE A 224 -24.23 -11.22 14.65
C ILE A 224 -24.31 -10.22 15.82
N THR A 225 -24.03 -8.94 15.54
CA THR A 225 -23.99 -7.87 16.55
C THR A 225 -25.34 -7.17 16.79
N PHE A 226 -26.23 -7.17 15.81
CA PHE A 226 -27.56 -6.57 15.89
C PHE A 226 -28.63 -7.59 15.52
N SER A 227 -29.83 -7.48 16.09
CA SER A 227 -30.95 -8.33 15.69
C SER A 227 -31.36 -8.02 14.24
N PRO A 228 -31.36 -9.00 13.33
CA PRO A 228 -31.78 -8.80 11.93
C PRO A 228 -33.23 -8.31 11.80
N ASN A 229 -34.07 -8.55 12.81
CA ASN A 229 -35.45 -8.05 12.87
C ASN A 229 -35.54 -6.55 13.15
N SER A 230 -34.46 -5.93 13.65
CA SER A 230 -34.39 -4.49 13.92
C SER A 230 -33.71 -3.77 12.76
N VAL A 231 -32.53 -4.23 12.37
CA VAL A 231 -31.74 -3.65 11.29
C VAL A 231 -30.77 -4.70 10.77
N ASP A 232 -30.51 -4.69 9.47
CA ASP A 232 -29.50 -5.56 8.88
C ASP A 232 -28.12 -5.25 9.50
N PRO A 233 -27.46 -6.21 10.16
CA PRO A 233 -26.17 -5.97 10.82
C PRO A 233 -25.08 -5.49 9.86
N LEU A 234 -25.08 -5.94 8.60
CA LEU A 234 -24.13 -5.51 7.58
C LEU A 234 -24.35 -4.04 7.24
N LEU A 235 -25.60 -3.60 7.11
CA LEU A 235 -25.92 -2.19 6.89
C LEU A 235 -25.41 -1.29 8.03
N VAL A 236 -25.51 -1.76 9.28
CA VAL A 236 -24.97 -1.01 10.43
C VAL A 236 -23.46 -0.86 10.34
N HIS A 237 -22.73 -1.93 10.02
CA HIS A 237 -21.28 -1.87 9.84
C HIS A 237 -20.88 -0.96 8.66
N ILE A 238 -21.61 -1.02 7.55
CA ILE A 238 -21.41 -0.12 6.40
C ILE A 238 -21.68 1.34 6.80
N ALA A 239 -22.70 1.60 7.61
CA ALA A 239 -23.01 2.95 8.09
C ALA A 239 -21.90 3.51 8.99
N PHE A 240 -21.38 2.72 9.93
CA PHE A 240 -20.24 3.11 10.75
C PHE A 240 -18.99 3.38 9.91
N PHE A 241 -18.72 2.50 8.94
CA PHE A 241 -17.61 2.70 8.01
C PHE A 241 -17.78 3.99 7.21
N ARG A 242 -18.97 4.21 6.62
CA ARG A 242 -19.27 5.43 5.84
C ARG A 242 -19.09 6.68 6.68
N TRP A 243 -19.55 6.68 7.93
CA TRP A 243 -19.35 7.79 8.86
C TRP A 243 -17.86 8.09 9.08
N HIS A 244 -17.05 7.06 9.32
CA HIS A 244 -15.60 7.20 9.49
C HIS A 244 -14.91 7.70 8.22
N PHE A 245 -15.31 7.19 7.05
CA PHE A 245 -14.77 7.60 5.76
C PHE A 245 -15.03 9.07 5.46
N THR A 246 -16.24 9.57 5.71
CA THR A 246 -16.56 11.00 5.55
C THR A 246 -15.71 11.88 6.48
N HIS A 247 -15.53 11.45 7.73
CA HIS A 247 -14.67 12.17 8.67
C HIS A 247 -13.20 12.17 8.23
N PHE A 248 -12.70 11.04 7.72
CA PHE A 248 -11.36 10.92 7.15
C PHE A 248 -11.16 11.92 6.00
N LEU A 249 -12.08 11.95 5.03
CA LEU A 249 -12.02 12.88 3.89
C LEU A 249 -12.07 14.34 4.33
N CYS A 250 -12.97 14.69 5.27
CA CYS A 250 -13.03 16.04 5.82
C CYS A 250 -11.70 16.44 6.48
N SER A 251 -11.12 15.53 7.27
CA SER A 251 -9.84 15.77 7.93
C SER A 251 -8.65 15.89 6.96
N SER A 252 -8.66 15.18 5.82
CA SER A 252 -7.63 15.31 4.80
C SER A 252 -7.73 16.62 4.02
N THR A 253 -8.95 17.05 3.67
CA THR A 253 -9.18 18.31 2.95
C THR A 253 -8.76 19.51 3.80
N VAL A 254 -9.18 19.53 5.08
CA VAL A 254 -8.80 20.59 6.02
C VAL A 254 -7.29 20.66 6.20
N ARG A 255 -6.60 19.51 6.30
CA ARG A 255 -5.14 19.46 6.45
C ARG A 255 -4.41 19.97 5.21
N HIS A 256 -4.96 19.78 4.01
CA HIS A 256 -4.41 20.34 2.77
C HIS A 256 -4.50 21.87 2.72
N SER A 257 -5.60 22.46 3.22
CA SER A 257 -5.77 23.92 3.32
C SER A 257 -4.80 24.58 4.31
N TYR A 258 -4.50 23.93 5.43
CA TYR A 258 -3.52 24.46 6.40
C TYR A 258 -2.07 24.33 5.93
N ILE A 259 -1.74 23.31 5.12
CA ILE A 259 -0.39 23.12 4.59
C ILE A 259 -0.11 24.09 3.43
N SER A 260 -1.11 24.46 2.62
CA SER A 260 -0.96 25.51 1.60
C SER A 260 -0.71 26.90 2.21
N ASP A 261 -1.33 27.22 3.35
CA ASP A 261 -1.13 28.50 4.03
C ASP A 261 0.23 28.60 4.74
N SER A 262 0.86 27.45 5.08
CA SER A 262 2.17 27.42 5.75
C SER A 262 3.37 27.42 4.79
N PHE A 263 3.13 27.34 3.48
CA PHE A 263 4.13 27.55 2.42
C PHE A 263 4.20 28.99 1.90
N ASP A 264 3.44 29.93 2.48
CA ASP A 264 3.66 31.36 2.28
C ASP A 264 4.76 31.85 3.26
N SER A 265 6.00 31.87 2.76
CA SER A 265 7.25 32.02 3.50
C SER A 265 7.52 33.41 4.10
N THR A 266 6.52 34.05 4.72
CA THR A 266 6.66 35.37 5.35
C THR A 266 6.42 35.36 6.86
N VAL A 267 5.78 34.32 7.42
CA VAL A 267 5.36 34.32 8.84
C VAL A 267 6.39 33.73 9.81
N TYR A 268 7.24 32.79 9.36
CA TYR A 268 8.21 32.14 10.26
C TYR A 268 9.46 32.97 10.58
N PHE A 269 9.82 33.97 9.77
CA PHE A 269 11.00 34.80 10.02
C PHE A 269 10.78 35.91 11.05
N HIS A 270 9.52 36.26 11.36
CA HIS A 270 9.19 37.33 12.31
C HIS A 270 8.97 36.84 13.75
N ALA A 271 8.67 35.55 13.96
CA ALA A 271 8.44 34.97 15.28
C ALA A 271 9.73 34.65 16.05
N THR A 272 10.83 34.32 15.35
CA THR A 272 12.13 33.99 15.97
C THR A 272 12.95 35.21 16.41
N ARG A 273 12.63 36.43 15.94
CA ARG A 273 13.27 37.69 16.42
C ARG A 273 12.63 38.30 17.67
N ARG A 274 11.40 37.93 18.05
CA ARG A 274 10.76 38.44 19.27
C ARG A 274 11.09 37.65 20.54
N VAL A 275 11.45 36.36 20.41
CA VAL A 275 11.71 35.49 21.57
C VAL A 275 13.15 35.61 22.08
N THR A 276 14.09 36.12 21.27
CA THR A 276 15.51 36.28 21.66
C THR A 276 15.86 37.64 22.26
N ARG A 277 14.91 38.59 22.36
CA ARG A 277 15.13 39.90 23.00
C ARG A 277 14.52 40.06 24.40
N SER A 278 13.73 39.10 24.89
CA SER A 278 13.08 39.19 26.21
C SER A 278 13.71 38.32 27.30
N SER A 279 14.84 37.66 27.03
CA SER A 279 15.56 36.83 28.03
C SER A 279 16.94 37.40 28.42
N ILE A 280 17.17 38.69 28.19
CA ILE A 280 18.35 39.43 28.70
C ILE A 280 17.84 40.72 29.36
N SER A 281 17.05 40.57 30.43
CA SER A 281 16.83 41.61 31.44
C SER A 281 15.99 41.04 32.59
N THR A 282 16.58 40.17 33.41
CA THR A 282 16.34 40.05 34.86
C THR A 282 17.27 38.97 35.43
#